data_AF-A0A822C2W1-F1
#
_entry.id   AF-A0A822C2W1-F1
#
_cell.length_a   1.000
_cell.length_b   1.000
_cell.length_c   1.000
_cell.angle_alpha   90.00
_cell.angle_beta   90.00
_cell.angle_gamma   90.00
#
_symmetry.space_group_name_H-M   'P 1'
#
loop_
_entity.id
_entity.type
_entity.pdbx_description
1 polymer ?
#
loop_
_entity_poly.entity_id
_entity_poly.type
_entity_poly.pdbx_seq_one_letter_code
_entity_poly.pdbx_strand_id
1 'polypeptide(L)'
;TTYPASYILTDVPPPLPSSNVYKPAVDCPPTQSWRVPDPYDCSIYHDCYHGTDLVSYCPAQLQYNPEKQSCDHAQNVQCNDNINNEYILICD
;
A
#
# COMPACT_ATOMS: atom_id res chain seq x y z
N THR A 1 31.02 -4.49 41.57
CA THR A 1 31.26 -5.16 40.28
C THR A 1 30.63 -4.32 39.18
N THR A 2 31.19 -4.40 37.99
CA THR A 2 31.44 -3.27 37.07
C THR A 2 30.84 -3.58 35.69
N TYR A 3 30.03 -2.65 35.14
CA TYR A 3 29.57 -2.42 33.73
C TYR A 3 28.95 -3.58 32.88
N PRO A 4 28.25 -3.31 31.74
CA PRO A 4 27.66 -2.04 31.23
C PRO A 4 26.21 -2.15 30.67
N ALA A 5 25.67 -0.99 30.28
CA ALA A 5 24.61 -0.87 29.28
C ALA A 5 25.08 -1.37 27.90
N SER A 6 24.42 -2.40 27.35
CA SER A 6 24.51 -2.79 25.94
C SER A 6 23.43 -3.83 25.58
N TYR A 7 22.40 -3.40 24.82
CA TYR A 7 21.60 -4.22 23.88
C TYR A 7 20.76 -5.37 24.52
N ILE A 8 19.47 -5.57 24.22
CA ILE A 8 18.99 -6.18 22.98
C ILE A 8 17.51 -5.81 22.72
N LEU A 9 17.28 -5.35 21.48
CA LEU A 9 16.01 -5.27 20.78
C LEU A 9 15.20 -6.57 20.94
N THR A 10 14.11 -6.53 21.69
CA THR A 10 12.97 -7.40 21.41
C THR A 10 11.96 -6.55 20.65
N ASP A 11 12.34 -6.25 19.40
CA ASP A 11 11.46 -5.78 18.33
C ASP A 11 10.26 -6.72 18.25
N VAL A 12 9.18 -6.37 18.94
CA VAL A 12 7.86 -6.64 18.38
C VAL A 12 7.76 -5.66 17.22
N PRO A 13 7.72 -6.13 15.96
CA PRO A 13 7.50 -5.22 14.85
C PRO A 13 6.27 -4.37 15.17
N PRO A 14 6.31 -3.04 14.91
CA PRO A 14 5.20 -2.15 15.21
C PRO A 14 3.92 -2.80 14.71
N PRO A 15 2.84 -2.83 15.52
CA PRO A 15 1.60 -3.51 15.14
C PRO A 15 1.24 -3.04 13.73
N LEU A 16 1.15 -4.01 12.81
CA LEU A 16 0.66 -3.77 11.46
C LEU A 16 -0.56 -2.86 11.58
N PRO A 17 -0.69 -1.79 10.76
CA PRO A 17 -1.93 -1.04 10.72
C PRO A 17 -3.05 -2.06 10.51
N SER A 18 -3.95 -2.15 11.48
CA SER A 18 -5.06 -3.09 11.47
C SER A 18 -5.92 -2.79 10.26
N SER A 19 -5.67 -3.51 9.17
CA SER A 19 -6.34 -3.41 7.88
C SER A 19 -7.79 -3.88 7.98
N ASN A 20 -8.66 -3.04 8.53
CA ASN A 20 -10.11 -3.24 8.51
C ASN A 20 -10.91 -1.92 8.33
N VAL A 21 -10.25 -0.82 7.97
CA VAL A 21 -10.91 0.44 7.56
C VAL A 21 -10.20 1.05 6.35
N TYR A 22 -9.73 0.20 5.44
CA TYR A 22 -9.14 0.65 4.18
C TYR A 22 -9.94 0.05 3.04
N LYS A 23 -10.80 0.87 2.42
CA LYS A 23 -11.50 0.48 1.20
C LYS A 23 -11.59 1.65 0.20
N PRO A 24 -10.48 2.04 -0.43
CA PRO A 24 -10.57 2.61 -1.77
C PRO A 24 -11.11 1.48 -2.65
N ALA A 25 -12.36 1.59 -3.07
CA ALA A 25 -12.87 0.74 -4.13
C ALA A 25 -12.43 1.37 -5.45
N VAL A 26 -11.70 0.63 -6.27
CA VAL A 26 -11.44 1.05 -7.65
C VAL A 26 -12.59 0.55 -8.53
N ASP A 27 -13.10 1.43 -9.40
CA ASP A 27 -14.10 1.04 -10.40
C ASP A 27 -13.45 0.17 -11.50
N CYS A 28 -13.64 -1.14 -11.39
CA CYS A 28 -13.15 -2.10 -12.39
C CYS A 28 -14.18 -2.26 -13.54
N PRO A 29 -13.81 -2.01 -14.80
CA PRO A 29 -14.68 -2.30 -15.94
C PRO A 29 -14.86 -3.83 -16.14
N PRO A 30 -16.04 -4.29 -16.57
CA PRO A 30 -16.37 -5.72 -16.65
C PRO A 30 -15.63 -6.49 -17.75
N THR A 31 -15.02 -5.81 -18.72
CA THR A 31 -14.40 -6.42 -19.91
C THR A 31 -12.88 -6.39 -19.92
N GLN A 32 -12.26 -5.72 -18.95
CA GLN A 32 -10.79 -5.54 -18.94
C GLN A 32 -10.19 -6.15 -17.69
N SER A 33 -8.97 -6.66 -17.86
CA SER A 33 -8.12 -7.08 -16.75
C SER A 33 -6.87 -6.23 -16.77
N TRP A 34 -6.64 -5.49 -15.70
CA TRP A 34 -5.55 -4.53 -15.59
C TRP A 34 -5.21 -4.31 -14.12
N ARG A 35 -3.99 -3.85 -13.86
CA ARG A 35 -3.53 -3.56 -12.53
C ARG A 35 -3.28 -2.08 -12.38
N VAL A 36 -3.80 -1.51 -11.30
CA VAL A 36 -3.71 -0.08 -11.04
C VAL A 36 -3.12 0.19 -9.66
N PRO A 37 -2.39 1.31 -9.50
CA PRO A 37 -1.92 1.74 -8.19
C PRO A 37 -3.11 2.13 -7.34
N ASP A 38 -2.98 1.87 -6.05
CA ASP A 38 -3.88 2.43 -5.07
C ASP A 38 -3.62 3.96 -4.91
N PRO A 39 -4.67 4.78 -4.74
CA PRO A 39 -4.54 6.23 -4.68
C PRO A 39 -4.00 6.80 -3.36
N TYR A 40 -3.95 6.04 -2.26
CA TYR A 40 -3.50 6.50 -0.95
C TYR A 40 -2.33 5.71 -0.37
N ASP A 41 -2.07 4.49 -0.84
CA ASP A 41 -0.96 3.66 -0.38
C ASP A 41 -0.25 3.01 -1.58
N CYS A 42 0.94 3.51 -1.90
CA CYS A 42 1.74 3.01 -3.03
C CYS A 42 2.29 1.59 -2.82
N SER A 43 2.18 1.01 -1.63
CA SER A 43 2.46 -0.41 -1.41
C SER A 43 1.29 -1.32 -1.83
N ILE A 44 0.13 -0.73 -2.15
CA ILE A 44 -1.09 -1.42 -2.55
C ILE A 44 -1.33 -1.23 -4.04
N TYR A 45 -1.88 -2.28 -4.67
CA TYR A 45 -2.40 -2.23 -6.03
C TYR A 45 -3.68 -3.04 -6.14
N HIS A 46 -4.49 -2.69 -7.13
CA HIS A 46 -5.76 -3.34 -7.40
C HIS A 46 -5.63 -4.18 -8.66
N ASP A 47 -5.90 -5.49 -8.52
CA ASP A 47 -6.07 -6.42 -9.61
C ASP A 47 -7.53 -6.39 -10.06
N CYS A 48 -7.83 -5.60 -11.09
CA CYS A 48 -9.14 -5.63 -11.71
C CYS A 48 -9.26 -6.87 -12.61
N TYR A 49 -10.24 -7.72 -12.36
CA TYR A 49 -10.57 -8.87 -13.19
C TYR A 49 -12.09 -8.98 -13.41
N HIS A 50 -12.53 -8.75 -14.65
CA HIS A 50 -13.95 -8.86 -15.04
C HIS A 50 -14.92 -8.12 -14.11
N GLY A 51 -14.58 -6.87 -13.76
CA GLY A 51 -15.39 -6.04 -12.85
C GLY A 51 -15.23 -6.35 -11.37
N THR A 52 -14.32 -7.25 -11.01
CA THR A 52 -13.96 -7.53 -9.61
C THR A 52 -12.65 -6.85 -9.27
N ASP A 53 -12.65 -6.05 -8.20
CA ASP A 53 -11.44 -5.48 -7.59
C ASP A 53 -10.89 -6.47 -6.56
N LEU A 54 -9.63 -6.87 -6.75
CA LEU A 54 -8.86 -7.60 -5.75
C LEU A 54 -7.68 -6.75 -5.28
N VAL A 55 -7.72 -6.39 -4.00
CA VAL A 55 -6.65 -5.64 -3.34
C VAL A 55 -5.46 -6.55 -3.07
N SER A 56 -4.30 -6.13 -3.54
CA SER A 56 -3.04 -6.85 -3.42
C SER A 56 -1.95 -5.94 -2.86
N TYR A 57 -1.04 -6.52 -2.08
CA TYR A 57 0.06 -5.79 -1.45
C TYR A 57 1.38 -6.17 -2.10
N CYS A 58 2.24 -5.17 -2.31
CA CYS A 58 3.61 -5.40 -2.69
C CYS A 58 4.39 -6.06 -1.54
N PRO A 59 5.26 -7.04 -1.85
CA PRO A 59 6.07 -7.68 -0.83
C PRO A 59 7.13 -6.71 -0.30
N ALA A 60 7.47 -6.84 0.99
CA ALA A 60 8.45 -6.01 1.67
C ALA A 60 8.14 -4.50 1.56
N GLN A 61 9.16 -3.65 1.42
CA GLN A 61 9.02 -2.19 1.27
C GLN A 61 9.01 -1.77 -0.20
N LEU A 62 8.47 -2.60 -1.08
CA LEU A 62 8.31 -2.28 -2.50
C LEU A 62 7.01 -1.51 -2.73
N GLN A 63 6.99 -0.75 -3.81
CA GLN A 63 5.85 0.05 -4.24
C GLN A 63 5.39 -0.41 -5.62
N TYR A 64 4.10 -0.32 -5.90
CA TYR A 64 3.58 -0.72 -7.18
C TYR A 64 4.00 0.26 -8.27
N ASN A 65 4.71 -0.24 -9.29
CA ASN A 65 5.09 0.50 -10.46
C ASN A 65 4.07 0.25 -11.59
N PRO A 66 3.19 1.23 -11.92
CA PRO A 66 2.20 1.05 -12.98
C PRO A 66 2.83 0.93 -14.37
N GLU A 67 4.00 1.51 -14.60
CA GLU A 67 4.72 1.40 -15.89
C GLU A 67 5.25 -0.02 -16.12
N LYS A 68 5.72 -0.67 -15.05
CA LYS A 68 6.22 -2.06 -15.09
C LYS A 68 5.17 -3.11 -14.73
N GLN A 69 3.97 -2.68 -14.36
CA GLN A 69 2.88 -3.52 -13.87
C GLN A 69 3.29 -4.48 -12.73
N SER A 70 4.26 -4.08 -11.91
CA SER A 70 4.88 -4.91 -10.87
C SER A 70 5.45 -4.07 -9.72
N CYS A 71 5.73 -4.72 -8.60
CA CYS A 71 6.34 -4.07 -7.45
C CYS A 71 7.81 -3.77 -7.72
N ASP A 72 8.22 -2.53 -7.46
CA ASP A 72 9.57 -2.03 -7.65
C ASP A 72 9.99 -1.20 -6.44
N HIS A 73 11.27 -0.84 -6.37
CA HIS A 73 11.76 0.03 -5.31
C HIS A 73 11.19 1.44 -5.43
N ALA A 74 10.95 2.09 -4.29
CA ALA A 74 10.40 3.44 -4.22
C ALA A 74 11.13 4.46 -5.11
N GLN A 75 12.45 4.36 -5.26
CA GLN A 75 13.21 5.27 -6.15
C GLN A 75 12.83 5.15 -7.65
N ASN A 76 12.20 4.06 -8.05
CA ASN A 76 11.78 3.78 -9.42
C ASN A 76 10.27 4.01 -9.64
N VAL A 77 9.55 4.45 -8.61
CA VAL A 77 8.10 4.62 -8.64
C VAL A 77 7.76 6.08 -8.35
N GLN A 78 6.93 6.67 -9.19
CA GLN A 78 6.34 7.98 -8.91
C GLN A 78 5.10 7.78 -8.04
N CYS A 79 5.35 7.54 -6.75
CA CYS A 79 4.29 7.54 -5.75
C CYS A 79 3.82 8.98 -5.53
N ASN A 80 2.57 9.27 -5.86
CA ASN A 80 1.98 10.57 -5.59
C ASN A 80 1.65 10.67 -4.09
N ASP A 81 2.62 11.06 -3.28
CA ASP A 81 2.41 11.43 -1.86
C ASP A 81 1.55 12.69 -1.68
N ASN A 82 0.96 13.22 -2.76
CA ASN A 82 0.10 14.39 -2.76
C ASN A 82 -1.31 14.07 -2.23
N ILE A 83 -1.40 13.50 -1.03
CA ILE A 83 -2.57 13.71 -0.18
C ILE A 83 -2.41 15.13 0.38
N ASN A 84 -2.63 16.13 -0.47
CA ASN A 84 -2.87 17.50 -0.05
C ASN A 84 -4.21 17.53 0.68
N ASN A 85 -4.21 17.16 1.95
CA ASN A 85 -5.16 17.58 2.98
C ASN A 85 -6.64 17.76 2.55
N GLU A 86 -7.16 16.83 1.76
CA GLU A 86 -8.59 16.65 1.56
C GLU A 86 -8.93 15.25 2.08
N TYR A 87 -8.82 15.14 3.41
CA TYR A 87 -9.54 14.16 4.19
C TYR A 87 -11.04 14.46 4.00
N ILE A 88 -11.58 14.13 2.83
CA ILE A 88 -13.01 14.21 2.56
C ILE A 88 -13.63 13.09 3.38
N LEU A 89 -14.08 13.50 4.56
CA LEU A 89 -15.14 12.89 5.34
C LEU A 89 -16.23 12.40 4.38
N ILE A 90 -16.34 11.08 4.22
CA ILE A 90 -17.61 10.47 3.84
C ILE A 90 -17.89 9.36 4.86
N CYS A 91 -18.47 9.78 5.98
CA CYS A 91 -19.36 8.95 6.76
C CYS A 91 -20.73 9.59 6.61
N ASP A 92 -21.57 9.04 5.73
CA ASP A 92 -23.03 9.10 5.87
C ASP A 92 -23.53 7.64 5.93
#